data_AF-A0A1B8F9T9-F1
#
_entry.id   AF-A0A1B8F9T9-F1
#
_cell.length_a   1.000
_cell.length_b   1.000
_cell.length_c   1.000
_cell.angle_alpha   90.00
_cell.angle_beta   90.00
_cell.angle_gamma   90.00
#
_symmetry.space_group_name_H-M   'P 1'
#
loop_
_entity.id
_entity.type
_entity.pdbx_description
1 polymer ?
#
loop_
_entity_poly.entity_id
_entity_poly.type
_entity_poly.pdbx_seq_one_letter_code
_entity_poly.pdbx_strand_id
1 'polypeptide(L)'
;MVFDFPKIKAIRTYVIDGVGSGGDYHNVEGGHWLVDTSISTPMSRWEQYRASRLSWGINVLGSFCVEIEGTDGTVGFATGFGGPPACWLVHQHFERFLIGADPRDTNHIFEQMYRASMFYGRKGLPVAVISVIDLALWDLQGKVRNEPVYKLIGGATREKLDFYCTGPEPTAAKKMGFWGAKVPLPYCPEEGHAGLRKNVEFLRKHRESVGPDFPIMVDCYMSLNVQYTIEIVKACLDLNINWWEECLSPDDTDGFALIKRAHPQVKFTTGEHEYSRYGFRKLIEGRNLDIIQPDVMWLGGLTELLKVSAMAAAYDIPVVPHASGPYSYHYVISQTNCPFQEYLANSPDGKSVLPVFGDLFIDEPIPINGYLTADQLDKPGFGLTLNPAARLIPAQYLLTPNPERPLGGPLQRAQIEAAPVAAAPVVSQEASVPAVAAQEAAATTEKSTPAVNGGKEQTSIVEGLVNGVKGLTTSA
;
A
#
# COMPACT_ATOMS: atom_id res chain seq x y z
N MET A 1 34.20 -23.74 -5.92
CA MET A 1 34.11 -22.26 -5.83
C MET A 1 32.65 -21.90 -5.68
N VAL A 2 32.32 -20.85 -4.92
CA VAL A 2 30.97 -20.27 -4.95
C VAL A 2 30.82 -19.41 -6.20
N PHE A 3 29.60 -19.21 -6.69
CA PHE A 3 29.34 -18.32 -7.81
C PHE A 3 29.64 -16.87 -7.41
N ASP A 4 30.49 -16.20 -8.17
CA ASP A 4 30.82 -14.79 -7.98
C ASP A 4 29.70 -13.93 -8.59
N PHE A 5 28.96 -13.23 -7.74
CA PHE A 5 27.74 -12.55 -8.15
C PHE A 5 28.06 -11.10 -8.57
N PRO A 6 27.59 -10.64 -9.74
CA PRO A 6 27.85 -9.29 -10.21
C PRO A 6 27.35 -8.24 -9.20
N LYS A 7 28.16 -7.20 -8.98
CA LYS A 7 27.75 -6.03 -8.20
C LYS A 7 26.90 -5.11 -9.07
N ILE A 8 26.11 -4.25 -8.45
CA ILE A 8 25.37 -3.21 -9.17
C ILE A 8 26.37 -2.19 -9.72
N LYS A 9 26.35 -2.01 -11.04
CA LYS A 9 27.22 -1.11 -11.79
C LYS A 9 26.56 0.25 -12.04
N ALA A 10 25.28 0.26 -12.38
CA ALA A 10 24.54 1.47 -12.71
C ALA A 10 23.03 1.31 -12.44
N ILE A 11 22.35 2.43 -12.22
CA ILE A 11 20.89 2.55 -12.24
C ILE A 11 20.49 3.61 -13.27
N ARG A 12 19.38 3.37 -13.98
CA ARG A 12 18.79 4.34 -14.93
C ARG A 12 17.29 4.43 -14.68
N THR A 13 16.71 5.60 -14.96
CA THR A 13 15.26 5.80 -14.86
C THR A 13 14.69 6.47 -16.10
N TYR A 14 13.44 6.13 -16.38
CA TYR A 14 12.68 6.61 -17.52
C TYR A 14 11.27 6.97 -17.08
N VAL A 15 10.75 8.09 -17.60
CA VAL A 15 9.31 8.37 -17.59
C VAL A 15 8.73 7.74 -18.86
N ILE A 16 7.55 7.14 -18.77
CA ILE A 16 6.87 6.60 -19.96
C ILE A 16 5.99 7.68 -20.58
N ASP A 17 6.13 7.90 -21.89
CA ASP A 17 5.35 8.89 -22.61
C ASP A 17 3.95 8.39 -23.00
N GLY A 18 2.99 9.31 -22.96
CA GLY A 18 1.58 9.04 -23.24
C GLY A 18 0.83 8.36 -22.09
N VAL A 19 -0.08 7.47 -22.46
CA VAL A 19 -1.04 6.80 -21.56
C VAL A 19 -1.16 5.32 -21.91
N GLY A 20 -1.78 4.52 -21.03
CA GLY A 20 -2.05 3.10 -21.26
C GLY A 20 -0.80 2.23 -21.33
N SER A 21 0.28 2.62 -20.64
CA SER A 21 1.57 1.93 -20.68
C SER A 21 2.33 2.06 -19.35
N GLY A 22 2.85 0.96 -18.85
CA GLY A 22 3.53 0.84 -17.55
C GLY A 22 2.62 0.81 -16.32
N GLY A 23 3.21 0.98 -15.14
CA GLY A 23 2.57 0.68 -13.84
C GLY A 23 1.66 1.75 -13.22
N ASP A 24 1.29 2.82 -13.94
CA ASP A 24 0.18 3.69 -13.54
C ASP A 24 -1.12 3.24 -14.24
N TYR A 25 -1.91 2.44 -13.53
CA TYR A 25 -3.20 1.90 -13.99
C TYR A 25 -4.21 2.98 -14.40
N HIS A 26 -4.06 4.20 -13.89
CA HIS A 26 -5.05 5.27 -14.00
C HIS A 26 -4.68 6.29 -15.06
N ASN A 27 -3.43 6.29 -15.53
CA ASN A 27 -2.98 7.07 -16.67
C ASN A 27 -3.35 6.40 -17.99
N VAL A 28 -4.65 6.37 -18.30
CA VAL A 28 -5.27 5.76 -19.49
C VAL A 28 -5.97 6.80 -20.37
N GLU A 29 -6.37 6.42 -21.59
CA GLU A 29 -7.19 7.28 -22.45
C GLU A 29 -8.57 7.57 -21.85
N GLY A 30 -9.10 8.76 -22.15
CA GLY A 30 -10.46 9.14 -21.77
C GLY A 30 -11.51 8.24 -22.42
N GLY A 31 -12.61 7.99 -21.70
CA GLY A 31 -13.64 7.01 -22.03
C GLY A 31 -13.40 5.60 -21.46
N HIS A 32 -12.21 5.33 -20.89
CA HIS A 32 -11.96 4.08 -20.17
C HIS A 32 -12.74 4.06 -18.84
N TRP A 33 -13.38 2.93 -18.53
CA TRP A 33 -14.18 2.78 -17.30
C TRP A 33 -13.41 3.14 -16.02
N LEU A 34 -12.11 2.84 -15.95
CA LEU A 34 -11.24 3.15 -14.83
C LEU A 34 -11.28 4.63 -14.45
N VAL A 35 -11.53 5.54 -15.40
CA VAL A 35 -11.45 6.98 -15.12
C VAL A 35 -12.75 7.73 -15.37
N ASP A 36 -13.57 7.30 -16.35
CA ASP A 36 -14.76 8.06 -16.80
C ASP A 36 -16.10 7.32 -16.62
N THR A 37 -16.16 6.28 -15.78
CA THR A 37 -17.44 5.78 -15.24
C THR A 37 -17.70 6.31 -13.83
N SER A 38 -18.96 6.23 -13.38
CA SER A 38 -19.33 6.58 -12.01
C SER A 38 -18.62 5.64 -11.03
N ILE A 39 -17.61 6.16 -10.34
CA ILE A 39 -16.88 5.50 -9.25
C ILE A 39 -16.94 6.43 -8.04
N SER A 40 -17.29 5.89 -6.89
CA SER A 40 -17.25 6.59 -5.61
C SER A 40 -15.80 6.74 -5.17
N THR A 41 -15.40 7.96 -4.83
CA THR A 41 -14.02 8.33 -4.44
C THR A 41 -14.07 9.31 -3.26
N PRO A 42 -12.95 9.56 -2.55
CA PRO A 42 -12.89 10.63 -1.53
C PRO A 42 -13.22 12.02 -2.09
N MET A 43 -13.04 12.22 -3.40
CA MET A 43 -13.32 13.47 -4.11
C MET A 43 -14.78 13.60 -4.58
N SER A 44 -15.54 12.50 -4.63
CA SER A 44 -16.92 12.47 -5.17
C SER A 44 -17.91 13.33 -4.37
N ARG A 45 -17.56 13.75 -3.16
CA ARG A 45 -18.32 14.74 -2.37
C ARG A 45 -18.44 16.11 -3.04
N TRP A 46 -17.48 16.48 -3.89
CA TRP A 46 -17.49 17.72 -4.66
C TRP A 46 -17.97 17.42 -6.09
N GLU A 47 -19.05 18.09 -6.53
CA GLU A 47 -19.73 17.79 -7.80
C GLU A 47 -18.80 17.90 -9.01
N GLN A 48 -17.92 18.91 -9.05
CA GLN A 48 -16.96 19.12 -10.13
C GLN A 48 -15.90 18.01 -10.27
N TYR A 49 -15.75 17.14 -9.27
CA TYR A 49 -14.78 16.05 -9.24
C TYR A 49 -15.42 14.64 -9.31
N ARG A 50 -16.76 14.55 -9.33
CA ARG A 50 -17.49 13.27 -9.29
C ARG A 50 -17.53 12.53 -10.62
N ALA A 51 -17.49 13.25 -11.74
CA ALA A 51 -17.76 12.67 -13.07
C ALA A 51 -16.59 11.88 -13.66
N SER A 52 -15.35 12.18 -13.27
CA SER A 52 -14.14 11.55 -13.80
C SER A 52 -13.02 11.58 -12.77
N ARG A 53 -12.27 10.47 -12.61
CA ARG A 53 -11.10 10.43 -11.72
C ARG A 53 -9.92 11.28 -12.24
N LEU A 54 -9.87 11.57 -13.55
CA LEU A 54 -8.89 12.50 -14.13
C LEU A 54 -9.06 13.93 -13.59
N SER A 55 -10.30 14.34 -13.30
CA SER A 55 -10.63 15.72 -12.91
C SER A 55 -9.95 16.20 -11.62
N TRP A 56 -9.61 15.28 -10.72
CA TRP A 56 -8.86 15.53 -9.48
C TRP A 56 -7.41 15.03 -9.52
N GLY A 57 -6.95 14.53 -10.68
CA GLY A 57 -5.55 14.21 -10.92
C GLY A 57 -5.12 12.80 -10.50
N ILE A 58 -5.98 11.79 -10.58
CA ILE A 58 -5.58 10.39 -10.27
C ILE A 58 -4.34 9.94 -11.08
N ASN A 59 -4.21 10.43 -12.32
CA ASN A 59 -3.15 10.10 -13.27
C ASN A 59 -2.01 11.13 -13.30
N VAL A 60 -1.96 12.09 -12.36
CA VAL A 60 -1.04 13.24 -12.41
C VAL A 60 0.44 12.87 -12.37
N LEU A 61 0.75 11.66 -11.90
CA LEU A 61 2.11 11.14 -11.79
C LEU A 61 2.56 10.46 -13.09
N GLY A 62 1.76 9.54 -13.62
CA GLY A 62 2.14 8.69 -14.74
C GLY A 62 3.13 7.60 -14.34
N SER A 63 3.42 6.72 -15.31
CA SER A 63 4.32 5.59 -15.13
C SER A 63 5.80 6.01 -15.18
N PHE A 64 6.63 5.33 -14.39
CA PHE A 64 8.09 5.36 -14.53
C PHE A 64 8.69 3.96 -14.53
N CYS A 65 9.95 3.85 -14.90
CA CYS A 65 10.71 2.62 -14.96
C CYS A 65 12.08 2.77 -14.30
N VAL A 66 12.58 1.67 -13.74
CA VAL A 66 13.93 1.54 -13.18
C VAL A 66 14.66 0.41 -13.88
N GLU A 67 15.86 0.67 -14.39
CA GLU A 67 16.82 -0.34 -14.83
C GLU A 67 17.99 -0.41 -13.85
N ILE A 68 18.41 -1.62 -13.48
CA ILE A 68 19.62 -1.87 -12.68
C ILE A 68 20.54 -2.81 -13.45
N GLU A 69 21.74 -2.33 -13.76
CA GLU A 69 22.76 -3.07 -14.51
C GLU A 69 23.80 -3.68 -13.56
N GLY A 70 24.08 -4.97 -13.71
CA GLY A 70 25.18 -5.68 -13.05
C GLY A 70 26.53 -5.47 -13.72
N THR A 71 27.63 -5.72 -13.01
CA THR A 71 29.01 -5.65 -13.55
C THR A 71 29.29 -6.66 -14.66
N ASP A 72 28.46 -7.69 -14.80
CA ASP A 72 28.45 -8.68 -15.89
C ASP A 72 27.68 -8.21 -17.15
N GLY A 73 26.94 -7.10 -17.05
CA GLY A 73 26.08 -6.58 -18.11
C GLY A 73 24.63 -7.07 -18.07
N THR A 74 24.23 -7.89 -17.08
CA THR A 74 22.83 -8.30 -16.91
C THR A 74 22.00 -7.10 -16.42
N VAL A 75 20.79 -6.91 -16.95
CA VAL A 75 19.91 -5.78 -16.59
C VAL A 75 18.57 -6.27 -16.04
N GLY A 76 18.31 -5.92 -14.77
CA GLY A 76 16.99 -6.01 -14.16
C GLY A 76 16.15 -4.77 -14.46
N PHE A 77 14.84 -4.94 -14.59
CA PHE A 77 13.89 -3.89 -14.94
C PHE A 77 12.61 -4.00 -14.11
N ALA A 78 12.05 -2.86 -13.69
CA ALA A 78 10.67 -2.79 -13.20
C ALA A 78 9.98 -1.46 -13.56
N THR A 79 8.65 -1.47 -13.58
CA THR A 79 7.80 -0.28 -13.72
C THR A 79 6.91 -0.08 -12.49
N GLY A 80 6.33 1.12 -12.35
CA GLY A 80 5.32 1.48 -11.37
C GLY A 80 4.80 2.90 -11.66
N PHE A 81 3.79 3.35 -10.91
CA PHE A 81 3.38 4.76 -10.93
C PHE A 81 4.39 5.64 -10.18
N GLY A 82 4.45 6.93 -10.53
CA GLY A 82 5.26 7.92 -9.81
C GLY A 82 6.03 8.89 -10.71
N GLY A 83 6.17 8.59 -12.00
CA GLY A 83 6.64 9.49 -13.06
C GLY A 83 7.89 10.33 -12.73
N PRO A 84 7.91 11.62 -13.13
CA PRO A 84 9.04 12.52 -12.91
C PRO A 84 9.56 12.62 -11.46
N PRO A 85 8.74 12.81 -10.41
CA PRO A 85 9.25 12.91 -9.05
C PRO A 85 9.80 11.58 -8.51
N ALA A 86 9.30 10.43 -9.01
CA ALA A 86 9.89 9.14 -8.70
C ALA A 86 11.32 9.02 -9.24
N CYS A 87 11.52 9.30 -10.53
CA CYS A 87 12.85 9.29 -11.16
C CYS A 87 13.85 10.22 -10.44
N TRP A 88 13.39 11.41 -10.02
CA TRP A 88 14.21 12.34 -9.23
C TRP A 88 14.66 11.72 -7.90
N LEU A 89 13.75 11.06 -7.17
CA LEU A 89 14.07 10.40 -5.90
C LEU A 89 15.04 9.21 -6.06
N VAL A 90 14.93 8.44 -7.15
CA VAL A 90 15.86 7.34 -7.46
C VAL A 90 17.30 7.86 -7.49
N HIS A 91 17.58 8.86 -8.32
CA HIS A 91 18.94 9.37 -8.51
C HIS A 91 19.42 10.25 -7.35
N GLN A 92 18.61 11.21 -6.91
CA GLN A 92 19.03 12.19 -5.91
C GLN A 92 19.11 11.61 -4.50
N HIS A 93 18.33 10.56 -4.19
CA HIS A 93 18.41 9.87 -2.90
C HIS A 93 18.97 8.45 -3.04
N PHE A 94 18.24 7.55 -3.70
CA PHE A 94 18.41 6.10 -3.45
C PHE A 94 19.62 5.46 -4.13
N GLU A 95 20.10 6.00 -5.26
CA GLU A 95 21.26 5.51 -6.01
C GLU A 95 22.50 5.28 -5.14
N ARG A 96 22.72 6.13 -4.13
CA ARG A 96 23.86 6.04 -3.18
C ARG A 96 23.93 4.73 -2.38
N PHE A 97 22.84 3.98 -2.30
CA PHE A 97 22.73 2.70 -1.60
C PHE A 97 22.87 1.49 -2.54
N LEU A 98 22.87 1.74 -3.86
CA LEU A 98 22.85 0.72 -4.89
C LEU A 98 24.22 0.54 -5.55
N ILE A 99 24.88 1.61 -5.97
CA ILE A 99 26.13 1.52 -6.74
C ILE A 99 27.23 0.79 -5.95
N GLY A 100 27.75 -0.29 -6.52
CA GLY A 100 28.76 -1.18 -5.92
C GLY A 100 28.22 -2.21 -4.93
N ALA A 101 26.93 -2.17 -4.57
CA ALA A 101 26.32 -3.14 -3.65
C ALA A 101 26.15 -4.53 -4.32
N ASP A 102 25.99 -5.56 -3.49
CA ASP A 102 25.54 -6.86 -3.96
C ASP A 102 24.01 -6.82 -4.16
N PRO A 103 23.47 -7.12 -5.35
CA PRO A 103 22.01 -7.10 -5.56
C PRO A 103 21.27 -8.19 -4.77
N ARG A 104 21.99 -9.15 -4.16
CA ARG A 104 21.41 -10.13 -3.23
C ARG A 104 21.15 -9.55 -1.83
N ASP A 105 21.75 -8.41 -1.48
CA ASP A 105 21.60 -7.77 -0.16
C ASP A 105 20.26 -7.00 -0.02
N THR A 106 19.17 -7.55 -0.58
CA THR A 106 17.86 -6.88 -0.70
C THR A 106 17.33 -6.36 0.63
N ASN A 107 17.42 -7.16 1.70
CA ASN A 107 17.05 -6.73 3.05
C ASN A 107 17.88 -5.53 3.54
N HIS A 108 19.17 -5.45 3.21
CA HIS A 108 20.03 -4.35 3.63
C HIS A 108 19.72 -3.07 2.84
N ILE A 109 19.62 -3.19 1.52
CA ILE A 109 19.30 -2.09 0.61
C ILE A 109 17.91 -1.53 0.95
N PHE A 110 16.90 -2.38 1.15
CA PHE A 110 15.56 -1.96 1.57
C PHE A 110 15.60 -1.16 2.89
N GLU A 111 16.25 -1.67 3.93
CA GLU A 111 16.34 -0.96 5.21
C GLU A 111 17.11 0.36 5.10
N GLN A 112 18.16 0.44 4.28
CA GLN A 112 18.86 1.68 4.00
C GLN A 112 17.92 2.70 3.34
N MET A 113 17.27 2.33 2.23
CA MET A 113 16.36 3.23 1.51
C MET A 113 15.16 3.67 2.37
N TYR A 114 14.50 2.75 3.06
CA TYR A 114 13.32 3.04 3.88
C TYR A 114 13.66 3.90 5.10
N ARG A 115 14.79 3.63 5.79
CA ARG A 115 15.18 4.40 6.98
C ARG A 115 15.79 5.75 6.61
N ALA A 116 16.53 5.86 5.51
CA ALA A 116 17.05 7.14 5.03
C ALA A 116 15.95 8.07 4.50
N SER A 117 14.88 7.53 3.92
CA SER A 117 13.71 8.30 3.46
C SER A 117 12.66 8.58 4.55
N MET A 118 12.82 8.02 5.76
CA MET A 118 11.82 8.08 6.84
C MET A 118 11.35 9.49 7.23
N PHE A 119 12.19 10.52 7.03
CA PHE A 119 11.84 11.92 7.36
C PHE A 119 10.86 12.58 6.36
N TYR A 120 10.62 11.98 5.19
CA TYR A 120 9.66 12.47 4.18
C TYR A 120 8.80 11.34 3.54
N GLY A 121 9.01 10.09 3.94
CA GLY A 121 8.30 8.90 3.44
C GLY A 121 7.49 8.18 4.51
N ARG A 122 7.85 6.91 4.80
CA ARG A 122 7.07 5.89 5.55
C ARG A 122 5.81 5.37 4.83
N LYS A 123 5.11 6.21 4.09
CA LYS A 123 3.93 5.89 3.26
C LYS A 123 4.00 6.66 1.93
N GLY A 124 3.17 6.30 0.95
CA GLY A 124 2.99 7.04 -0.30
C GLY A 124 4.18 7.00 -1.24
N LEU A 125 4.30 8.03 -2.10
CA LEU A 125 5.22 8.08 -3.25
C LEU A 125 6.66 7.62 -2.95
N PRO A 126 7.36 8.03 -1.87
CA PRO A 126 8.72 7.56 -1.62
C PRO A 126 8.84 6.04 -1.43
N VAL A 127 7.77 5.39 -0.96
CA VAL A 127 7.73 3.93 -0.77
C VAL A 127 7.42 3.21 -2.09
N ALA A 128 6.61 3.81 -2.97
CA ALA A 128 6.45 3.32 -4.34
C ALA A 128 7.79 3.36 -5.12
N VAL A 129 8.59 4.42 -4.95
CA VAL A 129 9.95 4.49 -5.53
C VAL A 129 10.84 3.34 -5.05
N ILE A 130 10.84 3.08 -3.73
CA ILE A 130 11.57 1.96 -3.13
C ILE A 130 11.09 0.61 -3.70
N SER A 131 9.79 0.46 -3.91
CA SER A 131 9.18 -0.77 -4.42
C SER A 131 9.65 -1.10 -5.84
N VAL A 132 9.66 -0.12 -6.76
CA VAL A 132 10.11 -0.35 -8.14
C VAL A 132 11.61 -0.62 -8.20
N ILE A 133 12.43 0.02 -7.35
CA ILE A 133 13.85 -0.34 -7.20
C ILE A 133 14.00 -1.79 -6.73
N ASP A 134 13.26 -2.20 -5.69
CA ASP A 134 13.31 -3.56 -5.15
C ASP A 134 12.87 -4.61 -6.18
N LEU A 135 11.80 -4.34 -6.94
CA LEU A 135 11.38 -5.20 -8.04
C LEU A 135 12.47 -5.31 -9.12
N ALA A 136 13.15 -4.22 -9.50
CA ALA A 136 14.26 -4.28 -10.45
C ALA A 136 15.47 -5.08 -9.90
N LEU A 137 15.70 -5.09 -8.57
CA LEU A 137 16.71 -5.95 -7.93
C LEU A 137 16.33 -7.43 -7.97
N TRP A 138 15.06 -7.78 -7.76
CA TRP A 138 14.57 -9.16 -7.89
C TRP A 138 14.61 -9.67 -9.33
N ASP A 139 14.27 -8.81 -10.29
CA ASP A 139 14.38 -9.11 -11.72
C ASP A 139 15.84 -9.36 -12.15
N LEU A 140 16.76 -8.47 -11.74
CA LEU A 140 18.21 -8.63 -11.95
C LEU A 140 18.70 -9.97 -11.37
N GLN A 141 18.29 -10.28 -10.13
CA GLN A 141 18.66 -11.52 -9.47
C GLN A 141 18.13 -12.79 -10.14
N GLY A 142 16.90 -12.76 -10.68
CA GLY A 142 16.34 -13.87 -11.46
C GLY A 142 17.06 -14.04 -12.80
N LYS A 143 17.38 -12.94 -13.48
CA LYS A 143 18.15 -12.95 -14.74
C LYS A 143 19.57 -13.48 -14.55
N VAL A 144 20.31 -13.04 -13.53
CA VAL A 144 21.66 -13.54 -13.22
C VAL A 144 21.67 -15.04 -12.87
N ARG A 145 20.62 -15.53 -12.19
CA ARG A 145 20.47 -16.96 -11.87
C ARG A 145 19.87 -17.79 -13.01
N ASN A 146 19.33 -17.16 -14.05
CA ASN A 146 18.49 -17.78 -15.07
C ASN A 146 17.29 -18.55 -14.47
N GLU A 147 16.63 -17.95 -13.48
CA GLU A 147 15.46 -18.50 -12.76
C GLU A 147 14.32 -17.47 -12.69
N PRO A 148 13.04 -17.88 -12.75
CA PRO A 148 11.92 -17.01 -12.48
C PRO A 148 11.85 -16.64 -10.99
N VAL A 149 11.42 -15.42 -10.67
CA VAL A 149 11.43 -14.88 -9.29
C VAL A 149 10.69 -15.78 -8.29
N TYR A 150 9.64 -16.50 -8.71
CA TYR A 150 8.86 -17.36 -7.81
C TYR A 150 9.68 -18.55 -7.27
N LYS A 151 10.68 -19.04 -8.01
CA LYS A 151 11.63 -20.06 -7.52
C LYS A 151 12.57 -19.51 -6.44
N LEU A 152 12.91 -18.21 -6.52
CA LEU A 152 13.81 -17.55 -5.56
C LEU A 152 13.17 -17.24 -4.19
N ILE A 153 11.84 -17.27 -4.10
CA ILE A 153 11.06 -16.84 -2.92
C ILE A 153 10.22 -17.95 -2.26
N GLY A 154 10.42 -19.20 -2.66
CA GLY A 154 9.76 -20.36 -2.05
C GLY A 154 9.42 -21.52 -3.02
N GLY A 155 9.50 -21.29 -4.34
CA GLY A 155 8.99 -22.23 -5.34
C GLY A 155 7.51 -21.98 -5.65
N ALA A 156 6.85 -22.94 -6.30
CA ALA A 156 5.41 -22.89 -6.51
C ALA A 156 4.71 -23.69 -5.41
N THR A 157 3.68 -23.10 -4.80
CA THR A 157 2.78 -23.78 -3.84
C THR A 157 1.51 -24.32 -4.51
N ARG A 158 1.32 -23.98 -5.79
CA ARG A 158 0.24 -24.45 -6.67
C ARG A 158 0.68 -24.33 -8.13
N GLU A 159 0.24 -25.27 -8.98
CA GLU A 159 0.55 -25.25 -10.42
C GLU A 159 -0.34 -24.30 -11.23
N LYS A 160 -1.50 -23.93 -10.68
CA LYS A 160 -2.48 -23.02 -11.30
C LYS A 160 -2.80 -21.86 -10.36
N LEU A 161 -2.81 -20.66 -10.91
CA LEU A 161 -3.21 -19.42 -10.27
C LEU A 161 -4.58 -19.00 -10.82
N ASP A 162 -5.62 -19.09 -10.00
CA ASP A 162 -6.98 -18.67 -10.35
C ASP A 162 -7.19 -17.17 -10.08
N PHE A 163 -7.93 -16.49 -10.98
CA PHE A 163 -8.15 -15.05 -10.91
C PHE A 163 -9.63 -14.70 -10.73
N TYR A 164 -9.89 -13.60 -10.02
CA TYR A 164 -11.12 -12.82 -10.17
C TYR A 164 -10.85 -11.58 -11.02
N CYS A 165 -11.89 -11.01 -11.63
CA CYS A 165 -11.75 -9.84 -12.51
C CYS A 165 -12.41 -8.60 -11.92
N THR A 166 -11.69 -7.49 -11.85
CA THR A 166 -12.17 -6.20 -11.35
C THR A 166 -12.57 -5.31 -12.52
N GLY A 167 -13.84 -4.93 -12.60
CA GLY A 167 -14.40 -4.13 -13.69
C GLY A 167 -15.92 -4.03 -13.68
N PRO A 168 -16.52 -3.24 -14.59
CA PRO A 168 -17.95 -2.93 -14.61
C PRO A 168 -18.85 -4.08 -15.12
N GLU A 169 -18.26 -5.10 -15.75
CA GLU A 169 -18.98 -6.09 -16.57
C GLU A 169 -18.74 -7.54 -16.06
N PRO A 170 -19.32 -7.91 -14.90
CA PRO A 170 -19.07 -9.21 -14.27
C PRO A 170 -19.62 -10.40 -15.09
N THR A 171 -20.53 -10.15 -16.05
CA THR A 171 -20.98 -11.16 -17.02
C THR A 171 -19.88 -11.53 -18.02
N ALA A 172 -19.04 -10.56 -18.42
CA ALA A 172 -17.87 -10.81 -19.27
C ALA A 172 -16.80 -11.58 -18.49
N ALA A 173 -16.51 -11.17 -17.24
CA ALA A 173 -15.62 -11.91 -16.34
C ALA A 173 -16.04 -13.39 -16.19
N LYS A 174 -17.32 -13.65 -15.87
CA LYS A 174 -17.87 -15.01 -15.78
C LYS A 174 -17.70 -15.80 -17.08
N LYS A 175 -17.93 -15.16 -18.23
CA LYS A 175 -17.79 -15.79 -19.55
C LYS A 175 -16.33 -16.11 -19.91
N MET A 176 -15.37 -15.30 -19.45
CA MET A 176 -13.93 -15.50 -19.64
C MET A 176 -13.33 -16.52 -18.64
N GLY A 177 -14.12 -17.09 -17.72
CA GLY A 177 -13.68 -18.15 -16.82
C GLY A 177 -13.08 -17.68 -15.49
N PHE A 178 -13.08 -16.36 -15.21
CA PHE A 178 -12.72 -15.84 -13.88
C PHE A 178 -13.67 -16.40 -12.81
N TRP A 179 -13.14 -16.73 -11.63
CA TRP A 179 -13.94 -17.39 -10.59
C TRP A 179 -14.96 -16.47 -9.91
N GLY A 180 -14.78 -15.15 -10.02
CA GLY A 180 -15.63 -14.11 -9.46
C GLY A 180 -15.34 -12.75 -10.12
N ALA A 181 -16.10 -11.71 -9.74
CA ALA A 181 -15.86 -10.36 -10.22
C ALA A 181 -16.06 -9.27 -9.14
N LYS A 182 -15.21 -8.24 -9.15
CA LYS A 182 -15.31 -7.06 -8.28
C LYS A 182 -15.80 -5.86 -9.10
N VAL A 183 -16.91 -5.24 -8.68
CA VAL A 183 -17.50 -4.08 -9.35
C VAL A 183 -17.24 -2.79 -8.54
N PRO A 184 -16.93 -1.66 -9.18
CA PRO A 184 -16.75 -0.38 -8.47
C PRO A 184 -18.10 0.19 -8.02
N LEU A 185 -18.18 0.64 -6.77
CA LEU A 185 -19.36 1.27 -6.20
C LEU A 185 -19.56 2.67 -6.80
N PRO A 186 -20.72 3.00 -7.42
CA PRO A 186 -20.84 4.23 -8.19
C PRO A 186 -21.13 5.53 -7.42
N TYR A 187 -21.77 5.47 -6.24
CA TYR A 187 -22.25 6.68 -5.53
C TYR A 187 -21.69 6.80 -4.11
N CYS A 188 -21.39 8.03 -3.69
CA CYS A 188 -20.73 8.33 -2.41
C CYS A 188 -21.72 8.69 -1.27
N PRO A 189 -21.26 8.79 0.00
CA PRO A 189 -22.12 9.12 1.14
C PRO A 189 -22.85 10.47 1.02
N GLU A 190 -22.22 11.48 0.43
CA GLU A 190 -22.83 12.80 0.19
C GLU A 190 -24.01 12.80 -0.79
N GLU A 191 -24.21 11.72 -1.55
CA GLU A 191 -25.44 11.52 -2.35
C GLU A 191 -26.60 10.92 -1.53
N GLY A 192 -26.36 10.68 -0.24
CA GLY A 192 -27.33 10.30 0.78
C GLY A 192 -28.08 9.00 0.50
N HIS A 193 -29.28 8.85 1.08
CA HIS A 193 -30.12 7.67 0.86
C HIS A 193 -30.56 7.51 -0.61
N ALA A 194 -30.48 8.57 -1.44
CA ALA A 194 -30.71 8.46 -2.88
C ALA A 194 -29.55 7.72 -3.57
N GLY A 195 -28.31 8.13 -3.31
CA GLY A 195 -27.11 7.40 -3.74
C GLY A 195 -27.10 5.96 -3.23
N LEU A 196 -27.43 5.74 -1.95
CA LEU A 196 -27.50 4.40 -1.35
C LEU A 196 -28.50 3.49 -2.09
N ARG A 197 -29.73 3.95 -2.35
CA ARG A 197 -30.70 3.16 -3.12
C ARG A 197 -30.23 2.85 -4.54
N LYS A 198 -29.53 3.78 -5.19
CA LYS A 198 -28.95 3.53 -6.52
C LYS A 198 -27.80 2.52 -6.46
N ASN A 199 -26.94 2.56 -5.43
CA ASN A 199 -25.89 1.57 -5.20
C ASN A 199 -26.48 0.16 -4.97
N VAL A 200 -27.51 0.04 -4.13
CA VAL A 200 -28.22 -1.23 -3.90
C VAL A 200 -28.82 -1.77 -5.20
N GLU A 201 -29.39 -0.90 -6.03
CA GLU A 201 -29.97 -1.30 -7.32
C GLU A 201 -28.91 -1.66 -8.39
N PHE A 202 -27.77 -0.97 -8.39
CA PHE A 202 -26.60 -1.32 -9.20
C PHE A 202 -26.12 -2.74 -8.88
N LEU A 203 -25.91 -3.04 -7.60
CA LEU A 203 -25.47 -4.36 -7.14
C LEU A 203 -26.52 -5.45 -7.40
N ARG A 204 -27.82 -5.14 -7.27
CA ARG A 204 -28.92 -6.07 -7.60
C ARG A 204 -28.88 -6.49 -9.06
N LYS A 205 -28.76 -5.53 -9.99
CA LYS A 205 -28.66 -5.82 -11.43
C LYS A 205 -27.47 -6.71 -11.75
N HIS A 206 -26.32 -6.46 -11.12
CA HIS A 206 -25.16 -7.33 -11.28
C HIS A 206 -25.42 -8.73 -10.77
N ARG A 207 -25.91 -8.90 -9.53
CA ARG A 207 -26.31 -10.21 -8.97
C ARG A 207 -27.30 -10.96 -9.88
N GLU A 208 -28.34 -10.30 -10.35
CA GLU A 208 -29.32 -10.89 -11.28
C GLU A 208 -28.67 -11.33 -12.61
N SER A 209 -27.77 -10.52 -13.18
CA SER A 209 -27.11 -10.81 -14.45
C SER A 209 -26.12 -11.99 -14.42
N VAL A 210 -25.51 -12.28 -13.26
CA VAL A 210 -24.57 -13.40 -13.10
C VAL A 210 -25.17 -14.64 -12.43
N GLY A 211 -26.40 -14.53 -11.90
CA GLY A 211 -27.06 -15.58 -11.12
C GLY A 211 -26.60 -15.63 -9.64
N PRO A 212 -27.21 -16.49 -8.82
CA PRO A 212 -27.00 -16.49 -7.36
C PRO A 212 -25.59 -16.90 -6.94
N ASP A 213 -24.98 -17.87 -7.63
CA ASP A 213 -23.77 -18.54 -7.15
C ASP A 213 -22.45 -17.83 -7.53
N PHE A 214 -22.47 -16.96 -8.56
CA PHE A 214 -21.25 -16.32 -9.02
C PHE A 214 -20.78 -15.26 -8.01
N PRO A 215 -19.55 -15.31 -7.49
CA PRO A 215 -19.05 -14.35 -6.52
C PRO A 215 -19.01 -12.93 -7.09
N ILE A 216 -19.68 -12.01 -6.39
CA ILE A 216 -19.63 -10.57 -6.64
C ILE A 216 -19.00 -9.90 -5.42
N MET A 217 -18.01 -9.06 -5.67
CA MET A 217 -17.30 -8.24 -4.70
C MET A 217 -17.54 -6.77 -5.02
N VAL A 218 -17.40 -5.88 -4.04
CA VAL A 218 -17.70 -4.44 -4.20
C VAL A 218 -16.50 -3.61 -3.79
N ASP A 219 -15.93 -2.89 -4.75
CA ASP A 219 -14.86 -1.93 -4.52
C ASP A 219 -15.42 -0.56 -4.14
N CYS A 220 -14.95 0.02 -3.05
CA CYS A 220 -15.42 1.31 -2.55
C CYS A 220 -14.37 2.43 -2.66
N TYR A 221 -13.16 2.16 -3.15
CA TYR A 221 -12.04 3.10 -3.34
C TYR A 221 -11.97 4.20 -2.26
N MET A 222 -11.74 3.79 -1.01
CA MET A 222 -11.59 4.61 0.20
C MET A 222 -12.65 5.70 0.45
N SER A 223 -13.85 5.58 -0.15
CA SER A 223 -14.80 6.70 -0.28
C SER A 223 -15.92 6.78 0.76
N LEU A 224 -16.10 5.75 1.60
CA LEU A 224 -17.21 5.69 2.55
C LEU A 224 -16.78 6.06 3.97
N ASN A 225 -17.76 6.05 4.87
CA ASN A 225 -17.56 6.17 6.31
C ASN A 225 -18.26 5.00 7.02
N VAL A 226 -17.85 4.73 8.25
CA VAL A 226 -18.36 3.60 9.08
C VAL A 226 -19.88 3.48 9.05
N GLN A 227 -20.60 4.60 9.20
CA GLN A 227 -22.06 4.58 9.31
C GLN A 227 -22.75 4.26 7.97
N TYR A 228 -22.28 4.85 6.87
CA TYR A 228 -22.78 4.56 5.53
C TYR A 228 -22.47 3.11 5.12
N THR A 229 -21.26 2.61 5.41
CA THR A 229 -20.87 1.21 5.17
C THR A 229 -21.80 0.25 5.91
N ILE A 230 -22.14 0.54 7.18
CA ILE A 230 -23.09 -0.29 7.94
C ILE A 230 -24.49 -0.27 7.31
N GLU A 231 -24.97 0.88 6.82
CA GLU A 231 -26.30 1.00 6.17
C GLU A 231 -26.35 0.26 4.83
N ILE A 232 -25.37 0.46 3.95
CA ILE A 232 -25.35 -0.16 2.61
C ILE A 232 -25.14 -1.68 2.68
N VAL A 233 -24.25 -2.17 3.55
CA VAL A 233 -24.05 -3.62 3.75
C VAL A 233 -25.36 -4.26 4.22
N LYS A 234 -26.07 -3.62 5.16
CA LYS A 234 -27.39 -4.09 5.64
C LYS A 234 -28.43 -4.14 4.52
N ALA A 235 -28.41 -3.15 3.62
CA ALA A 235 -29.35 -3.04 2.51
C ALA A 235 -29.06 -3.99 1.32
N CYS A 236 -27.92 -4.71 1.37
CA CYS A 236 -27.46 -5.64 0.33
C CYS A 236 -27.27 -7.09 0.85
N LEU A 237 -27.75 -7.43 2.05
CA LEU A 237 -27.57 -8.78 2.62
C LEU A 237 -28.22 -9.89 1.77
N ASP A 238 -29.33 -9.56 1.10
CA ASP A 238 -30.04 -10.40 0.12
C ASP A 238 -29.24 -10.66 -1.16
N LEU A 239 -28.28 -9.80 -1.49
CA LEU A 239 -27.46 -9.91 -2.70
C LEU A 239 -26.25 -10.84 -2.55
N ASN A 240 -25.99 -11.34 -1.33
CA ASN A 240 -24.88 -12.24 -1.00
C ASN A 240 -23.54 -11.78 -1.61
N ILE A 241 -23.15 -10.53 -1.31
CA ILE A 241 -21.84 -9.97 -1.65
C ILE A 241 -20.73 -10.76 -0.94
N ASN A 242 -19.69 -11.16 -1.66
CA ASN A 242 -18.62 -12.01 -1.15
C ASN A 242 -17.70 -11.26 -0.17
N TRP A 243 -17.28 -10.04 -0.53
CA TRP A 243 -16.61 -9.07 0.33
C TRP A 243 -16.85 -7.62 -0.10
N TRP A 244 -16.64 -6.69 0.82
CA TRP A 244 -16.61 -5.25 0.58
C TRP A 244 -15.19 -4.73 0.78
N GLU A 245 -14.68 -4.02 -0.22
CA GLU A 245 -13.27 -3.64 -0.33
C GLU A 245 -13.08 -2.13 -0.19
N GLU A 246 -12.01 -1.76 0.54
CA GLU A 246 -11.57 -0.40 0.83
C GLU A 246 -12.73 0.56 1.15
N CYS A 247 -13.62 0.14 2.04
CA CYS A 247 -14.78 0.95 2.42
C CYS A 247 -14.39 2.29 3.04
N LEU A 248 -13.32 2.31 3.84
CA LEU A 248 -12.89 3.48 4.61
C LEU A 248 -11.60 4.06 4.04
N SER A 249 -11.33 5.32 4.38
CA SER A 249 -10.00 5.91 4.25
C SER A 249 -8.94 5.01 4.91
N PRO A 250 -7.74 4.84 4.32
CA PRO A 250 -6.65 4.08 4.93
C PRO A 250 -6.28 4.57 6.35
N ASP A 251 -6.48 5.87 6.62
CA ASP A 251 -6.26 6.48 7.93
C ASP A 251 -7.25 6.02 9.02
N ASP A 252 -8.42 5.46 8.66
CA ASP A 252 -9.45 4.95 9.59
C ASP A 252 -9.60 3.42 9.53
N THR A 253 -8.47 2.71 9.52
CA THR A 253 -8.50 1.24 9.64
C THR A 253 -9.12 0.78 10.97
N ASP A 254 -8.98 1.57 12.05
CA ASP A 254 -9.62 1.28 13.34
C ASP A 254 -11.17 1.23 13.24
N GLY A 255 -11.76 1.97 12.30
CA GLY A 255 -13.19 1.95 11.97
C GLY A 255 -13.72 0.57 11.54
N PHE A 256 -12.88 -0.34 11.02
CA PHE A 256 -13.31 -1.71 10.69
C PHE A 256 -13.76 -2.51 11.92
N ALA A 257 -13.27 -2.20 13.13
CA ALA A 257 -13.77 -2.82 14.37
C ALA A 257 -15.25 -2.45 14.65
N LEU A 258 -15.67 -1.24 14.26
CA LEU A 258 -17.06 -0.78 14.37
C LEU A 258 -17.95 -1.44 13.31
N ILE A 259 -17.43 -1.61 12.09
CA ILE A 259 -18.10 -2.30 11.00
C ILE A 259 -18.30 -3.79 11.34
N LYS A 260 -17.25 -4.50 11.76
CA LYS A 260 -17.32 -5.91 12.19
C LYS A 260 -18.24 -6.13 13.38
N ARG A 261 -18.40 -5.15 14.28
CA ARG A 261 -19.40 -5.22 15.36
C ARG A 261 -20.84 -5.21 14.83
N ALA A 262 -21.10 -4.52 13.72
CA ALA A 262 -22.43 -4.47 13.10
C ALA A 262 -22.69 -5.66 12.16
N HIS A 263 -21.67 -6.11 11.42
CA HIS A 263 -21.75 -7.16 10.40
C HIS A 263 -20.63 -8.20 10.57
N PRO A 264 -20.58 -8.95 11.69
CA PRO A 264 -19.48 -9.89 11.97
C PRO A 264 -19.38 -11.04 10.96
N GLN A 265 -20.48 -11.36 10.28
CA GLN A 265 -20.58 -12.41 9.26
C GLN A 265 -20.19 -11.98 7.84
N VAL A 266 -19.95 -10.68 7.62
CA VAL A 266 -19.60 -10.12 6.29
C VAL A 266 -18.09 -9.94 6.20
N LYS A 267 -17.53 -10.21 5.01
CA LYS A 267 -16.09 -10.02 4.76
C LYS A 267 -15.79 -8.56 4.38
N PHE A 268 -14.72 -8.03 4.94
CA PHE A 268 -14.17 -6.71 4.67
C PHE A 268 -12.68 -6.81 4.37
N THR A 269 -12.22 -6.06 3.37
CA THR A 269 -10.86 -6.13 2.85
C THR A 269 -10.34 -4.72 2.57
N THR A 270 -9.03 -4.52 2.63
CA THR A 270 -8.35 -3.25 2.31
C THR A 270 -6.84 -3.49 2.22
N GLY A 271 -6.10 -2.48 1.77
CA GLY A 271 -4.65 -2.41 1.93
C GLY A 271 -3.88 -1.92 0.72
N GLU A 272 -4.51 -1.64 -0.42
CA GLU A 272 -3.78 -1.17 -1.61
C GLU A 272 -3.05 0.15 -1.30
N HIS A 273 -3.72 1.09 -0.63
CA HIS A 273 -3.15 2.34 -0.14
C HIS A 273 -2.47 2.23 1.24
N GLU A 274 -1.97 1.05 1.64
CA GLU A 274 -1.16 0.87 2.85
C GLU A 274 0.27 0.39 2.55
N TYR A 275 1.22 0.76 3.40
CA TYR A 275 2.66 0.74 3.16
C TYR A 275 3.43 0.19 4.36
N SER A 276 4.49 -0.58 4.05
CA SER A 276 5.41 -1.24 4.98
C SER A 276 4.77 -2.26 5.93
N ARG A 277 5.60 -3.16 6.48
CA ARG A 277 5.20 -4.07 7.56
C ARG A 277 4.63 -3.34 8.80
N TYR A 278 5.00 -2.08 9.01
CA TYR A 278 4.49 -1.30 10.14
C TYR A 278 3.03 -0.88 9.93
N GLY A 279 2.63 -0.61 8.69
CA GLY A 279 1.24 -0.36 8.30
C GLY A 279 0.42 -1.64 8.38
N PHE A 280 0.78 -2.66 7.60
CA PHE A 280 0.02 -3.92 7.56
C PHE A 280 -0.13 -4.65 8.89
N ARG A 281 0.81 -4.47 9.84
CA ARG A 281 0.64 -4.95 11.22
C ARG A 281 -0.68 -4.43 11.84
N LYS A 282 -1.06 -3.17 11.58
CA LYS A 282 -2.31 -2.58 12.10
C LYS A 282 -3.57 -3.21 11.51
N LEU A 283 -3.51 -3.67 10.25
CA LEU A 283 -4.61 -4.35 9.57
C LEU A 283 -4.78 -5.80 10.08
N ILE A 284 -3.69 -6.44 10.48
CA ILE A 284 -3.64 -7.80 11.05
C ILE A 284 -4.09 -7.82 12.52
N GLU A 285 -3.72 -6.78 13.30
CA GLU A 285 -4.13 -6.62 14.70
C GLU A 285 -5.66 -6.65 14.85
N GLY A 286 -6.16 -7.53 15.73
CA GLY A 286 -7.59 -7.70 15.96
C GLY A 286 -8.36 -8.52 14.90
N ARG A 287 -7.74 -8.86 13.76
CA ARG A 287 -8.33 -9.70 12.69
C ARG A 287 -9.69 -9.18 12.19
N ASN A 288 -9.86 -7.86 12.11
CA ASN A 288 -11.10 -7.22 11.64
C ASN A 288 -11.23 -7.19 10.10
N LEU A 289 -10.16 -7.58 9.39
CA LEU A 289 -10.09 -7.68 7.93
C LEU A 289 -9.84 -9.13 7.54
N ASP A 290 -10.63 -9.62 6.58
CA ASP A 290 -10.63 -11.03 6.17
C ASP A 290 -9.57 -11.33 5.11
N ILE A 291 -9.09 -10.29 4.39
CA ILE A 291 -8.01 -10.33 3.40
C ILE A 291 -7.30 -8.97 3.48
N ILE A 292 -5.96 -8.96 3.37
CA ILE A 292 -5.18 -7.73 3.15
C ILE A 292 -4.63 -7.67 1.72
N GLN A 293 -4.63 -6.48 1.11
CA GLN A 293 -4.48 -6.32 -0.34
C GLN A 293 -3.38 -5.32 -0.76
N PRO A 294 -2.12 -5.52 -0.36
CA PRO A 294 -1.02 -4.63 -0.76
C PRO A 294 -0.82 -4.59 -2.28
N ASP A 295 -0.54 -3.42 -2.86
CA ASP A 295 0.08 -3.35 -4.18
C ASP A 295 1.61 -3.51 -4.05
N VAL A 296 2.21 -4.46 -4.79
CA VAL A 296 3.65 -4.78 -4.67
C VAL A 296 4.56 -3.67 -5.21
N MET A 297 4.07 -2.84 -6.14
CA MET A 297 4.76 -1.66 -6.65
C MET A 297 4.62 -0.45 -5.72
N TRP A 298 3.79 -0.52 -4.67
CA TRP A 298 3.52 0.62 -3.77
C TRP A 298 4.01 0.39 -2.33
N LEU A 299 3.76 -0.79 -1.74
CA LEU A 299 3.92 -0.97 -0.28
C LEU A 299 5.37 -0.92 0.25
N GLY A 300 6.36 -1.14 -0.62
CA GLY A 300 7.77 -1.36 -0.26
C GLY A 300 8.48 -2.45 -1.08
N GLY A 301 7.86 -3.00 -2.12
CA GLY A 301 8.44 -4.05 -2.97
C GLY A 301 8.27 -5.47 -2.43
N LEU A 302 8.76 -6.44 -3.20
CA LEU A 302 8.66 -7.86 -2.89
C LEU A 302 9.41 -8.23 -1.60
N THR A 303 10.55 -7.59 -1.33
CA THR A 303 11.33 -7.79 -0.09
C THR A 303 10.53 -7.44 1.17
N GLU A 304 9.66 -6.45 1.12
CA GLU A 304 8.79 -6.07 2.24
C GLU A 304 7.47 -6.86 2.22
N LEU A 305 6.92 -7.15 1.03
CA LEU A 305 5.73 -8.00 0.88
C LEU A 305 5.91 -9.39 1.48
N LEU A 306 7.08 -10.02 1.32
CA LEU A 306 7.39 -11.31 1.97
C LEU A 306 7.31 -11.22 3.51
N LYS A 307 7.65 -10.08 4.11
CA LYS A 307 7.55 -9.86 5.57
C LYS A 307 6.10 -9.62 6.01
N VAL A 308 5.33 -8.87 5.21
CA VAL A 308 3.88 -8.70 5.41
C VAL A 308 3.17 -10.05 5.31
N SER A 309 3.51 -10.85 4.30
CA SER A 309 2.99 -12.21 4.07
C SER A 309 3.23 -13.13 5.26
N ALA A 310 4.47 -13.21 5.73
CA ALA A 310 4.84 -14.05 6.87
C ALA A 310 4.10 -13.64 8.16
N MET A 311 3.89 -12.34 8.36
CA MET A 311 3.12 -11.83 9.51
C MET A 311 1.62 -12.13 9.39
N ALA A 312 1.02 -12.04 8.20
CA ALA A 312 -0.38 -12.40 7.97
C ALA A 312 -0.62 -13.91 8.08
N ALA A 313 0.32 -14.72 7.58
CA ALA A 313 0.28 -16.18 7.65
C ALA A 313 0.26 -16.68 9.11
N ALA A 314 0.93 -15.99 10.05
CA ALA A 314 0.89 -16.32 11.47
C ALA A 314 -0.50 -16.13 12.13
N TYR A 315 -1.46 -15.52 11.42
CA TYR A 315 -2.85 -15.31 11.85
C TYR A 315 -3.87 -15.95 10.88
N ASP A 316 -3.41 -16.81 9.98
CA ASP A 316 -4.21 -17.41 8.89
C ASP A 316 -4.95 -16.37 8.03
N ILE A 317 -4.42 -15.14 7.92
CA ILE A 317 -5.00 -14.08 7.09
C ILE A 317 -4.45 -14.21 5.66
N PRO A 318 -5.35 -14.33 4.64
CA PRO A 318 -4.96 -14.29 3.25
C PRO A 318 -4.35 -12.94 2.83
N VAL A 319 -3.34 -13.00 1.97
CA VAL A 319 -2.83 -11.84 1.24
C VAL A 319 -3.17 -12.01 -0.23
N VAL A 320 -3.92 -11.06 -0.79
CA VAL A 320 -4.30 -11.05 -2.20
C VAL A 320 -3.91 -9.68 -2.74
N PRO A 321 -2.72 -9.54 -3.34
CA PRO A 321 -2.25 -8.24 -3.81
C PRO A 321 -3.21 -7.59 -4.80
N HIS A 322 -3.29 -6.26 -4.73
CA HIS A 322 -3.85 -5.46 -5.81
C HIS A 322 -3.16 -5.81 -7.14
N ALA A 323 -3.83 -5.62 -8.27
CA ALA A 323 -3.49 -6.20 -9.59
C ALA A 323 -2.16 -5.75 -10.25
N SER A 324 -1.01 -6.05 -9.64
CA SER A 324 0.32 -5.62 -10.11
C SER A 324 1.00 -6.54 -11.16
N GLY A 325 0.23 -7.15 -12.07
CA GLY A 325 0.77 -7.97 -13.16
C GLY A 325 1.73 -9.09 -12.70
N PRO A 326 2.72 -9.49 -13.50
CA PRO A 326 3.70 -10.52 -13.13
C PRO A 326 4.43 -10.32 -11.80
N TYR A 327 4.54 -9.08 -11.29
CA TYR A 327 5.11 -8.82 -9.96
C TYR A 327 4.27 -9.46 -8.85
N SER A 328 2.93 -9.37 -8.94
CA SER A 328 2.03 -10.06 -8.01
C SER A 328 1.92 -11.56 -8.33
N TYR A 329 1.94 -11.98 -9.61
CA TYR A 329 1.76 -13.38 -9.99
C TYR A 329 2.87 -14.29 -9.41
N HIS A 330 4.14 -13.86 -9.52
CA HIS A 330 5.29 -14.58 -9.00
C HIS A 330 5.25 -14.68 -7.46
N TYR A 331 4.77 -13.63 -6.79
CA TYR A 331 4.53 -13.66 -5.35
C TYR A 331 3.40 -14.64 -4.99
N VAL A 332 2.19 -14.46 -5.53
CA VAL A 332 1.02 -15.24 -5.11
C VAL A 332 1.24 -16.73 -5.30
N ILE A 333 1.76 -17.16 -6.46
CA ILE A 333 2.00 -18.60 -6.74
C ILE A 333 2.95 -19.26 -5.72
N SER A 334 3.82 -18.49 -5.07
CA SER A 334 4.84 -18.96 -4.13
C SER A 334 4.44 -19.03 -2.66
N GLN A 335 3.35 -18.36 -2.27
CA GLN A 335 2.95 -18.25 -0.85
C GLN A 335 1.70 -19.07 -0.55
N THR A 336 1.66 -19.70 0.63
CA THR A 336 0.58 -20.61 1.04
C THR A 336 -0.69 -19.88 1.46
N ASN A 337 -0.60 -18.65 1.98
CA ASN A 337 -1.74 -17.81 2.36
C ASN A 337 -2.21 -16.86 1.23
N CYS A 338 -1.89 -17.15 -0.03
CA CYS A 338 -2.32 -16.34 -1.17
C CYS A 338 -3.16 -17.21 -2.13
N PRO A 339 -4.48 -17.34 -1.90
CA PRO A 339 -5.30 -18.39 -2.53
C PRO A 339 -5.66 -18.14 -4.00
N PHE A 340 -5.71 -16.89 -4.43
CA PHE A 340 -6.08 -16.43 -5.77
C PHE A 340 -5.47 -15.06 -6.05
N GLN A 341 -5.58 -14.56 -7.27
CA GLN A 341 -5.06 -13.25 -7.70
C GLN A 341 -6.18 -12.35 -8.25
N GLU A 342 -5.98 -11.03 -8.17
CA GLU A 342 -6.79 -10.03 -8.88
C GLU A 342 -6.30 -9.82 -10.31
N TYR A 343 -7.23 -9.67 -11.26
CA TYR A 343 -6.98 -9.06 -12.56
C TYR A 343 -7.81 -7.79 -12.72
N LEU A 344 -7.16 -6.64 -12.96
CA LEU A 344 -7.87 -5.39 -13.26
C LEU A 344 -8.22 -5.36 -14.75
N ALA A 345 -9.51 -5.29 -15.08
CA ALA A 345 -9.97 -5.25 -16.46
C ALA A 345 -9.54 -3.92 -17.11
N ASN A 346 -8.54 -3.98 -17.98
CA ASN A 346 -7.94 -2.83 -18.64
C ASN A 346 -8.35 -2.68 -20.11
N SER A 347 -9.39 -3.40 -20.55
CA SER A 347 -10.14 -2.97 -21.72
C SER A 347 -11.01 -1.75 -21.34
N PRO A 348 -11.17 -0.74 -22.23
CA PRO A 348 -11.94 0.46 -21.90
C PRO A 348 -13.38 0.20 -21.42
N ASP A 349 -13.99 -0.89 -21.88
CA ASP A 349 -15.35 -1.33 -21.54
C ASP A 349 -15.43 -2.44 -20.47
N GLY A 350 -14.29 -2.97 -20.00
CA GLY A 350 -14.21 -4.09 -19.05
C GLY A 350 -14.62 -5.47 -19.60
N LYS A 351 -14.72 -5.65 -20.92
CA LYS A 351 -15.25 -6.88 -21.57
C LYS A 351 -14.17 -7.83 -22.11
N SER A 352 -12.91 -7.43 -22.10
CA SER A 352 -11.77 -8.26 -22.50
C SER A 352 -10.57 -8.07 -21.57
N VAL A 353 -9.56 -8.92 -21.75
CA VAL A 353 -8.28 -8.84 -21.05
C VAL A 353 -7.20 -8.31 -22.00
N LEU A 354 -6.37 -7.38 -21.54
CA LEU A 354 -5.25 -6.77 -22.27
C LEU A 354 -4.01 -6.73 -21.33
N PRO A 355 -2.75 -6.59 -21.79
CA PRO A 355 -1.60 -6.56 -20.87
C PRO A 355 -1.74 -5.46 -19.82
N VAL A 356 -1.59 -5.76 -18.52
CA VAL A 356 -1.77 -4.82 -17.40
C VAL A 356 -0.88 -3.59 -17.59
N PHE A 357 0.33 -3.77 -18.09
CA PHE A 357 1.29 -2.70 -18.37
C PHE A 357 1.25 -2.20 -19.83
N GLY A 358 0.21 -2.55 -20.57
CA GLY A 358 -0.06 -2.07 -21.93
C GLY A 358 1.00 -2.50 -22.94
N ASP A 359 1.50 -1.54 -23.72
CA ASP A 359 2.51 -1.78 -24.76
C ASP A 359 3.97 -1.73 -24.26
N LEU A 360 4.19 -1.60 -22.94
CA LEU A 360 5.53 -1.54 -22.35
C LEU A 360 6.31 -2.86 -22.53
N PHE A 361 5.63 -4.00 -22.48
CA PHE A 361 6.23 -5.34 -22.61
C PHE A 361 5.59 -6.11 -23.76
N ILE A 362 6.37 -6.98 -24.41
CA ILE A 362 5.89 -7.77 -25.57
C ILE A 362 5.31 -9.15 -25.20
N ASP A 363 5.48 -9.57 -23.96
CA ASP A 363 5.34 -10.98 -23.56
C ASP A 363 4.77 -11.17 -22.14
N GLU A 364 3.97 -10.20 -21.67
CA GLU A 364 3.22 -10.28 -20.42
C GLU A 364 2.19 -11.44 -20.45
N PRO A 365 2.20 -12.37 -19.48
CA PRO A 365 1.21 -13.45 -19.40
C PRO A 365 -0.16 -12.92 -18.92
N ILE A 366 -1.22 -13.27 -19.66
CA ILE A 366 -2.59 -12.76 -19.44
C ILE A 366 -3.55 -13.93 -19.15
N PRO A 367 -4.42 -13.85 -18.12
CA PRO A 367 -5.38 -14.90 -17.77
C PRO A 367 -6.62 -14.89 -18.69
N ILE A 368 -6.43 -15.19 -19.98
CA ILE A 368 -7.51 -15.21 -21.00
C ILE A 368 -8.67 -16.16 -20.62
N ASN A 369 -8.37 -17.22 -19.88
CA ASN A 369 -9.33 -18.21 -19.38
C ASN A 369 -9.59 -18.09 -17.87
N GLY A 370 -9.31 -16.93 -17.25
CA GLY A 370 -9.47 -16.70 -15.81
C GLY A 370 -8.42 -17.35 -14.92
N TYR A 371 -7.37 -17.94 -15.50
CA TYR A 371 -6.23 -18.52 -14.78
C TYR A 371 -4.91 -18.34 -15.53
N LEU A 372 -3.80 -18.50 -14.81
CA LEU A 372 -2.45 -18.78 -15.35
C LEU A 372 -1.89 -20.07 -14.72
N THR A 373 -0.91 -20.69 -15.36
CA THR A 373 -0.14 -21.83 -14.82
C THR A 373 1.33 -21.50 -14.61
N ALA A 374 2.02 -22.28 -13.76
CA ALA A 374 3.41 -22.02 -13.34
C ALA A 374 4.41 -21.99 -14.51
N ASP A 375 4.17 -22.77 -15.56
CA ASP A 375 4.97 -22.80 -16.80
C ASP A 375 4.86 -21.50 -17.61
N GLN A 376 3.71 -20.80 -17.53
CA GLN A 376 3.55 -19.48 -18.16
C GLN A 376 4.38 -18.38 -17.45
N LEU A 377 4.91 -18.68 -16.26
CA LEU A 377 5.82 -17.82 -15.50
C LEU A 377 7.29 -18.32 -15.56
N ASP A 378 7.60 -19.37 -16.33
CA ASP A 378 8.93 -20.01 -16.33
C ASP A 378 9.92 -19.29 -17.27
N LYS A 379 10.25 -18.05 -16.93
CA LYS A 379 11.23 -17.19 -17.60
C LYS A 379 12.11 -16.46 -16.57
N PRO A 380 13.39 -16.17 -16.86
CA PRO A 380 14.26 -15.47 -15.91
C PRO A 380 13.72 -14.11 -15.43
N GLY A 381 13.89 -13.82 -14.15
CA GLY A 381 13.39 -12.58 -13.54
C GLY A 381 11.87 -12.61 -13.36
N PHE A 382 11.17 -11.53 -13.68
CA PHE A 382 9.71 -11.51 -13.77
C PHE A 382 9.17 -11.96 -15.13
N GLY A 383 10.04 -12.40 -16.04
CA GLY A 383 9.64 -12.90 -17.36
C GLY A 383 9.08 -11.85 -18.32
N LEU A 384 9.40 -10.58 -18.06
CA LEU A 384 8.96 -9.41 -18.83
C LEU A 384 10.08 -8.84 -19.69
N THR A 385 9.84 -8.79 -21.00
CA THR A 385 10.75 -8.25 -22.01
C THR A 385 10.27 -6.87 -22.44
N LEU A 386 11.08 -5.83 -22.18
CA LEU A 386 10.79 -4.47 -22.60
C LEU A 386 10.57 -4.40 -24.12
N ASN A 387 9.48 -3.77 -24.55
CA ASN A 387 9.19 -3.56 -25.95
C ASN A 387 10.20 -2.59 -26.58
N PRO A 388 10.90 -2.95 -27.68
CA PRO A 388 11.79 -2.02 -28.38
C PRO A 388 11.11 -0.76 -28.92
N ALA A 389 9.78 -0.75 -29.03
CA ALA A 389 8.96 0.41 -29.40
C ALA A 389 8.40 1.18 -28.19
N ALA A 390 8.74 0.81 -26.95
CA ALA A 390 8.28 1.50 -25.75
C ALA A 390 8.77 2.96 -25.72
N ARG A 391 7.87 3.89 -25.39
CA ARG A 391 8.14 5.33 -25.39
C ARG A 391 8.81 5.78 -24.09
N LEU A 392 10.10 5.45 -23.94
CA LEU A 392 10.87 5.79 -22.74
C LEU A 392 11.57 7.15 -22.88
N ILE A 393 11.23 8.11 -22.02
CA ILE A 393 11.92 9.40 -21.90
C ILE A 393 12.98 9.27 -20.78
N PRO A 394 14.30 9.30 -21.09
CA PRO A 394 15.35 9.17 -20.07
C PRO A 394 15.28 10.33 -19.08
N ALA A 395 15.15 10.05 -17.78
CA ALA A 395 14.85 11.07 -16.78
C ALA A 395 15.98 12.08 -16.49
N GLN A 396 17.12 11.97 -17.16
CA GLN A 396 18.32 12.78 -16.89
C GLN A 396 18.12 14.29 -17.14
N TYR A 397 17.12 14.69 -17.94
CA TYR A 397 16.71 16.10 -18.07
C TYR A 397 16.10 16.67 -16.77
N LEU A 398 15.42 15.85 -15.96
CA LEU A 398 14.87 16.25 -14.65
C LEU A 398 15.95 16.53 -13.60
N LEU A 399 17.18 16.08 -13.88
CA LEU A 399 18.34 16.23 -13.00
C LEU A 399 19.19 17.47 -13.36
N THR A 400 18.77 18.29 -14.34
CA THR A 400 19.61 19.33 -14.94
C THR A 400 18.88 20.67 -15.15
N PRO A 401 19.50 21.83 -14.83
CA PRO A 401 20.78 21.99 -14.14
C PRO A 401 20.60 21.99 -12.61
N ASN A 402 21.62 21.49 -11.90
CA ASN A 402 21.90 21.94 -10.55
C ASN A 402 21.89 23.48 -10.50
N PRO A 403 21.39 24.13 -9.42
CA PRO A 403 21.55 25.57 -9.29
C PRO A 403 23.03 25.94 -9.40
N GLU A 404 23.35 27.00 -10.15
CA GLU A 404 24.73 27.43 -10.48
C GLU A 404 25.63 27.58 -9.24
N ARG A 405 25.01 27.79 -8.08
CA ARG A 405 25.60 27.71 -6.76
C ARG A 405 24.87 26.59 -5.99
N PRO A 406 25.59 25.58 -5.43
CA PRO A 406 24.94 24.67 -4.50
C PRO A 406 24.37 25.45 -3.32
N LEU A 407 23.17 25.06 -2.86
CA LEU A 407 22.69 25.49 -1.56
C LEU A 407 23.78 25.15 -0.54
N GLY A 408 24.17 26.14 0.27
CA GLY A 408 25.32 26.01 1.16
C GLY A 408 25.22 24.72 1.97
N GLY A 409 26.19 23.83 1.79
CA GLY A 409 26.18 22.55 2.48
C GLY A 409 26.08 22.76 4.00
N PRO A 410 25.51 21.80 4.76
CA PRO A 410 25.59 21.86 6.21
C PRO A 410 27.05 22.09 6.58
N LEU A 411 27.28 23.06 7.49
CA LEU A 411 28.62 23.47 7.91
C LEU A 411 29.49 22.23 8.04
N GLN A 412 30.58 22.16 7.27
CA GLN A 412 31.59 21.13 7.46
C GLN A 412 31.86 21.09 8.97
N ARG A 413 31.81 19.89 9.57
CA ARG A 413 32.23 19.73 10.96
C ARG A 413 33.59 20.40 11.06
N ALA A 414 33.64 21.56 11.71
CA ALA A 414 34.90 22.14 12.12
C ALA A 414 35.65 21.00 12.80
N GLN A 415 36.90 20.80 12.42
CA GLN A 415 37.72 19.79 13.07
C GLN A 415 37.72 20.14 14.56
N ILE A 416 36.97 19.36 15.35
CA ILE A 416 37.07 19.40 16.79
C ILE A 416 38.40 18.71 17.05
N GLU A 417 39.47 19.50 16.96
CA GLU A 417 40.75 19.13 17.54
C GLU A 417 40.44 18.73 18.98
N ALA A 418 40.75 17.48 19.30
CA ALA A 418 40.53 16.96 20.64
C ALA A 418 41.42 17.75 21.59
N ALA A 419 40.84 18.71 22.32
CA ALA A 419 41.51 19.39 23.39
C ALA A 419 42.11 18.34 24.33
N PRO A 420 43.40 18.43 24.69
CA PRO A 420 44.07 17.38 25.45
C PRO A 420 43.35 17.20 26.79
N VAL A 421 42.94 15.96 27.06
CA VAL A 421 42.27 15.60 28.31
C VAL A 421 43.26 15.82 29.45
N ALA A 422 43.06 16.88 30.23
CA ALA A 422 43.80 17.11 31.45
C ALA A 422 43.49 15.97 32.43
N ALA A 423 44.52 15.24 32.85
CA ALA A 423 44.37 14.12 33.77
C ALA A 423 43.85 14.62 35.12
N ALA A 424 42.68 14.12 35.55
CA ALA A 424 42.19 14.34 36.90
C ALA A 424 43.06 13.56 37.90
N PRO A 425 43.41 14.13 39.07
CA PRO A 425 44.24 13.45 40.05
C PRO A 425 43.46 12.30 40.73
N VAL A 426 44.14 11.16 40.87
CA VAL A 426 43.62 10.00 41.60
C VAL A 426 43.63 10.32 43.10
N VAL A 427 42.46 10.27 43.75
CA VAL A 427 42.33 10.31 45.21
C VAL A 427 42.04 8.90 45.71
N SER A 428 42.93 8.38 46.53
CA SER A 428 42.81 7.08 47.19
C SER A 428 41.72 7.10 48.27
N GLN A 429 40.81 6.13 48.24
CA GLN A 429 39.92 5.84 49.37
C GLN A 429 40.52 4.72 50.24
N GLU A 430 40.87 5.04 51.47
CA GLU A 430 40.91 4.06 52.56
C GLU A 430 39.58 4.07 53.33
N ALA A 431 39.25 2.94 53.95
CA ALA A 431 37.90 2.64 54.42
C ALA A 431 37.60 3.18 55.84
N SER A 432 36.32 3.49 56.09
CA SER A 432 35.66 3.07 57.35
C SER A 432 34.12 3.19 57.24
N VAL A 433 33.43 2.26 57.90
CA VAL A 433 31.97 2.18 58.08
C VAL A 433 31.76 2.06 59.59
N PRO A 434 30.87 2.84 60.23
CA PRO A 434 29.60 2.24 60.69
C PRO A 434 28.36 3.15 60.89
N ALA A 435 27.23 2.45 61.07
CA ALA A 435 26.07 2.77 61.93
C ALA A 435 24.98 3.78 61.47
N VAL A 436 23.92 3.20 60.88
CA VAL A 436 22.51 3.23 61.36
C VAL A 436 22.03 4.41 62.23
N ALA A 437 21.01 5.14 61.73
CA ALA A 437 19.79 5.48 62.48
C ALA A 437 18.66 5.89 61.51
N ALA A 438 17.42 5.53 61.81
CA ALA A 438 16.22 5.98 61.10
C ALA A 438 15.42 6.95 61.99
N GLN A 439 14.75 7.94 61.41
CA GLN A 439 13.56 8.56 62.02
C GLN A 439 12.69 9.34 61.02
N GLU A 440 11.46 9.63 61.45
CA GLU A 440 10.32 9.98 60.60
C GLU A 440 10.01 11.50 60.55
N ALA A 441 9.12 11.83 59.60
CA ALA A 441 8.00 12.77 59.74
C ALA A 441 8.16 14.31 59.61
N ALA A 442 7.12 14.84 58.95
CA ALA A 442 6.44 16.12 59.18
C ALA A 442 7.05 17.46 58.68
N ALA A 443 6.55 17.86 57.50
CA ALA A 443 5.88 19.14 57.20
C ALA A 443 6.24 20.44 57.96
N THR A 444 6.39 21.54 57.21
CA THR A 444 5.64 22.79 57.46
C THR A 444 5.44 23.63 56.19
N THR A 445 4.35 24.40 56.22
CA THR A 445 3.87 25.36 55.20
C THR A 445 4.57 26.71 55.30
N GLU A 446 4.57 27.50 54.21
CA GLU A 446 4.32 28.95 54.33
C GLU A 446 3.65 29.58 53.09
N LYS A 447 3.10 30.79 53.27
CA LYS A 447 2.08 31.42 52.39
C LYS A 447 2.62 32.67 51.67
N SER A 448 2.06 33.02 50.51
CA SER A 448 1.87 34.44 50.11
C SER A 448 0.81 34.66 49.01
N THR A 449 -0.06 35.66 49.22
CA THR A 449 -0.97 36.35 48.26
C THR A 449 -1.44 37.64 48.95
N PRO A 450 -1.71 38.78 48.26
CA PRO A 450 -2.89 39.01 47.37
C PRO A 450 -2.48 39.79 46.07
N ALA A 451 -3.28 40.54 45.28
CA ALA A 451 -4.71 40.94 45.27
C ALA A 451 -5.18 41.10 43.79
N VAL A 452 -6.34 40.59 43.37
CA VAL A 452 -7.68 41.25 43.26
C VAL A 452 -7.80 42.50 42.37
N ASN A 453 -8.43 42.30 41.20
CA ASN A 453 -9.43 43.11 40.46
C ASN A 453 -9.80 42.25 39.23
N GLY A 454 -11.03 41.91 38.81
CA GLY A 454 -12.37 42.52 38.94
C GLY A 454 -12.85 42.87 37.52
N GLY A 455 -13.95 42.34 36.93
CA GLY A 455 -14.90 41.29 37.34
C GLY A 455 -16.01 41.05 36.27
N LYS A 456 -17.06 40.28 36.61
CA LYS A 456 -18.33 40.02 35.87
C LYS A 456 -18.25 39.24 34.54
N GLU A 457 -19.24 38.44 34.11
CA GLU A 457 -20.43 37.81 34.71
C GLU A 457 -20.92 36.70 33.75
N GLN A 458 -21.12 35.45 34.18
CA GLN A 458 -22.01 34.49 33.49
C GLN A 458 -22.68 33.56 34.50
N THR A 459 -24.01 33.58 34.48
CA THR A 459 -24.89 32.82 35.40
C THR A 459 -25.19 31.42 34.88
N SER A 460 -24.83 30.45 35.72
CA SER A 460 -25.54 29.20 36.05
C SER A 460 -27.00 29.04 35.61
N ILE A 461 -27.37 27.83 35.17
CA ILE A 461 -28.39 26.97 35.83
C ILE A 461 -27.97 25.49 35.64
N VAL A 462 -27.63 24.79 36.72
CA VAL A 462 -27.58 23.30 36.80
C VAL A 462 -28.05 22.87 38.19
N GLU A 463 -29.34 22.58 38.33
CA GLU A 463 -29.91 21.88 39.49
C GLU A 463 -31.05 20.97 39.01
N GLY A 464 -31.10 19.72 39.49
CA GLY A 464 -32.13 18.76 39.07
C GLY A 464 -31.80 17.26 39.19
N LEU A 465 -30.82 16.85 40.01
CA LEU A 465 -30.42 15.43 40.15
C LEU A 465 -30.21 15.00 41.62
N VAL A 466 -31.22 15.20 42.48
CA VAL A 466 -31.35 14.43 43.74
C VAL A 466 -32.84 14.17 44.02
N ASN A 467 -33.28 12.91 43.89
CA ASN A 467 -34.31 12.22 44.70
C ASN A 467 -34.75 10.93 43.99
N GLY A 468 -34.64 9.77 44.64
CA GLY A 468 -35.17 8.53 44.03
C GLY A 468 -34.64 7.16 44.49
N VAL A 469 -34.04 7.01 45.67
CA VAL A 469 -33.72 5.66 46.21
C VAL A 469 -34.70 5.31 47.32
N LYS A 470 -35.62 4.37 47.07
CA LYS A 470 -36.25 3.51 48.10
C LYS A 470 -37.07 2.35 47.51
N GLY A 471 -36.52 1.14 47.65
CA GLY A 471 -37.27 -0.08 48.00
C GLY A 471 -38.00 -0.85 46.89
N LEU A 472 -37.61 -2.14 46.75
CA LEU A 472 -38.42 -3.37 46.53
C LEU A 472 -37.47 -4.43 45.92
N THR A 473 -36.74 -5.19 46.74
CA THR A 473 -37.10 -6.56 47.25
C THR A 473 -37.09 -7.67 46.19
N THR A 474 -36.16 -8.61 46.38
CA THR A 474 -36.00 -9.86 45.65
C THR A 474 -36.88 -10.99 46.19
N SER A 475 -37.54 -11.77 45.34
CA SER A 475 -37.87 -13.19 45.57
C SER A 475 -38.47 -13.87 44.34
N ALA A 476 -38.03 -15.12 44.09
CA ALA A 476 -38.50 -16.08 43.07
C ALA A 476 -38.16 -15.74 41.61
#